data_AF-A0AB36H2P9-F1
#
_entry.id   AF-A0AB36H2P9-F1
#
_cell.length_a   1.000
_cell.length_b   1.000
_cell.length_c   1.000
_cell.angle_alpha   90.00
_cell.angle_beta   90.00
_cell.angle_gamma   90.00
#
_symmetry.space_group_name_H-M   'P 1'
#
loop_
_entity.id
_entity.type
_entity.pdbx_description
1 polymer ?
#
loop_
_entity_poly.entity_id
_entity_poly.type
_entity_poly.pdbx_seq_one_letter_code
_entity_poly.pdbx_strand_id
1 'polypeptide(L)'
;MLETTLKRPSPPSVPGAEAGWHIDPTTLRPVIDDVEAFDREFAQDDARDIIRALWSGDPVTALERCEGRLAKEPSSVRLRAISADCHRDLGETDRAIAEYRVLLEECRGTSWEAVLHQHLGKALFAAGHYDLALNAFAQAYEARVFTGADPSLIDSSMAAMSRTQHMLEIQHRARRRR
;
A
#
# COMPACT_ATOMS: atom_id res chain seq x y z
N MET A 1 10.79 -38.86 -18.18
CA MET A 1 9.60 -38.08 -17.79
C MET A 1 10.11 -37.00 -16.85
N LEU A 2 10.40 -35.81 -17.38
CA LEU A 2 10.93 -34.67 -16.61
C LEU A 2 9.78 -33.66 -16.50
N GLU A 3 9.21 -33.54 -15.31
CA GLU A 3 8.23 -32.49 -15.02
C GLU A 3 8.97 -31.15 -14.97
N THR A 4 8.89 -30.41 -16.06
CA THR A 4 9.26 -29.00 -16.11
C THR A 4 8.23 -28.23 -15.29
N THR A 5 8.56 -27.91 -14.04
CA THR A 5 7.79 -26.96 -13.23
C THR A 5 7.82 -25.61 -13.93
N LEU A 6 6.76 -25.32 -14.71
CA LEU A 6 6.54 -24.00 -15.28
C LEU A 6 6.39 -23.02 -14.10
N LYS A 7 7.46 -22.28 -13.80
CA LYS A 7 7.44 -21.15 -12.88
C LYS A 7 6.42 -20.16 -13.45
N ARG A 8 5.25 -20.05 -12.82
CA ARG A 8 4.23 -19.09 -13.25
C ARG A 8 4.88 -17.70 -13.31
N PRO A 9 4.67 -16.93 -14.38
CA PRO A 9 5.19 -15.58 -14.45
C PRO A 9 4.64 -14.78 -13.26
N SER A 10 5.52 -14.08 -12.56
CA SER A 10 5.11 -13.13 -11.53
C SER A 10 4.17 -12.09 -12.17
N PRO A 11 3.13 -11.61 -11.45
CA PRO A 11 2.32 -10.52 -11.97
C PRO A 11 3.20 -9.31 -12.26
N PRO A 12 2.92 -8.53 -13.32
CA PRO A 12 3.68 -7.31 -13.59
C PRO A 12 3.60 -6.37 -12.38
N SER A 13 4.74 -5.86 -11.93
CA SER A 13 4.78 -4.76 -10.97
C SER A 13 4.22 -3.51 -11.64
N VAL A 14 3.47 -2.70 -10.89
CA VAL A 14 3.11 -1.35 -11.36
C VAL A 14 4.37 -0.50 -11.18
N PRO A 15 4.99 0.01 -12.27
CA PRO A 15 6.18 0.84 -12.15
C PRO A 15 5.80 2.16 -11.47
N GLY A 16 6.58 2.58 -10.47
CA GLY A 16 6.81 4.01 -10.27
C GLY A 16 7.74 4.42 -11.41
N ALA A 17 7.21 5.12 -12.42
CA ALA A 17 7.88 5.41 -13.69
C ALA A 17 9.41 5.65 -13.57
N GLU A 18 10.24 4.86 -14.25
CA GLU A 18 11.71 5.07 -14.42
C GLU A 18 12.57 5.32 -13.14
N ALA A 19 12.00 5.30 -11.93
CA ALA A 19 12.54 6.03 -10.76
C ALA A 19 13.02 5.17 -9.58
N GLY A 20 13.44 3.93 -9.84
CA GLY A 20 14.15 3.14 -8.83
C GLY A 20 13.29 2.65 -7.67
N TRP A 21 11.98 2.51 -7.85
CA TRP A 21 11.10 1.80 -6.92
C TRP A 21 9.89 1.21 -7.64
N HIS A 22 9.26 0.21 -7.03
CA HIS A 22 8.05 -0.43 -7.56
C HIS A 22 7.10 -0.85 -6.45
N ILE A 23 5.86 -1.18 -6.81
CA ILE A 23 4.95 -1.92 -5.93
C ILE A 23 5.20 -3.42 -6.12
N ASP A 24 5.66 -4.10 -5.07
CA ASP A 24 5.82 -5.54 -5.06
C ASP A 24 4.46 -6.21 -5.35
N PRO A 25 4.35 -7.01 -6.44
CA PRO A 25 3.07 -7.53 -6.90
C PRO A 25 2.52 -8.64 -5.99
N THR A 26 3.31 -9.15 -5.05
CA THR A 26 2.91 -10.23 -4.15
C THR A 26 2.29 -9.67 -2.87
N THR A 27 2.93 -8.64 -2.31
CA THR A 27 2.65 -8.04 -0.99
C THR A 27 1.93 -6.70 -1.09
N LEU A 28 1.93 -6.07 -2.27
CA LEU A 28 1.41 -4.72 -2.53
C LEU A 28 2.14 -3.59 -1.77
N ARG A 29 3.32 -3.91 -1.22
CA ARG A 29 4.20 -2.95 -0.55
C ARG A 29 5.09 -2.25 -1.58
N PRO A 30 5.34 -0.94 -1.43
CA PRO A 30 6.40 -0.30 -2.19
C PRO A 30 7.78 -0.80 -1.76
N VAL A 31 8.69 -0.94 -2.71
CA VAL A 31 10.07 -1.40 -2.53
C VAL A 31 10.99 -0.52 -3.37
N ILE A 32 12.11 -0.09 -2.77
CA ILE A 32 13.15 0.67 -3.48
C ILE A 32 14.10 -0.30 -4.20
N ASP A 33 14.27 -0.10 -5.50
CA ASP A 33 15.20 -0.82 -6.37
C ASP A 33 16.54 -0.07 -6.54
N ASP A 34 16.49 1.26 -6.62
CA ASP A 34 17.64 2.15 -6.75
C ASP A 34 17.45 3.34 -5.78
N VAL A 35 18.24 3.33 -4.71
CA VAL A 35 18.22 4.33 -3.65
C VAL A 35 18.61 5.72 -4.16
N GLU A 36 19.52 5.83 -5.13
CA GLU A 36 19.93 7.14 -5.65
C GLU A 36 18.84 7.74 -6.53
N ALA A 37 18.19 6.93 -7.36
CA ALA A 37 17.04 7.37 -8.15
C ALA A 37 15.88 7.79 -7.25
N PHE A 38 15.57 6.99 -6.23
CA PHE A 38 14.58 7.32 -5.21
C PHE A 38 14.93 8.64 -4.50
N ASP A 39 16.17 8.81 -4.03
CA ASP A 39 16.59 10.02 -3.30
C ASP A 39 16.49 11.28 -4.16
N ARG A 40 16.69 11.16 -5.49
CA ARG A 40 16.51 12.25 -6.46
C ARG A 40 15.04 12.59 -6.69
N GLU A 41 14.18 11.59 -6.90
CA GLU A 41 12.75 11.78 -7.12
C GLU A 41 12.08 12.44 -5.90
N PHE A 42 12.37 11.92 -4.71
CA PHE A 42 11.77 12.40 -3.46
C PHE A 42 12.57 13.54 -2.81
N ALA A 43 13.48 14.20 -3.53
CA ALA A 43 14.39 15.21 -2.95
C ALA A 43 13.66 16.39 -2.27
N GLN A 44 12.43 16.69 -2.71
CA GLN A 44 11.59 17.76 -2.15
C GLN A 44 10.49 17.23 -1.21
N ASP A 45 10.41 15.91 -1.00
CA ASP A 45 9.43 15.31 -0.11
C ASP A 45 9.90 15.43 1.35
N ASP A 46 9.08 16.08 2.16
CA ASP A 46 9.40 16.40 3.56
C ASP A 46 9.52 15.16 4.46
N ALA A 47 8.96 14.01 4.05
CA ALA A 47 9.09 12.73 4.75
C ALA A 47 9.89 11.70 3.95
N ARG A 48 10.72 12.14 2.99
CA ARG A 48 11.59 11.26 2.21
C ARG A 48 12.36 10.27 3.09
N ASP A 49 12.93 10.74 4.19
CA ASP A 49 13.73 9.91 5.11
C ASP A 49 12.90 8.82 5.82
N ILE A 50 11.63 9.12 6.11
CA ILE A 50 10.67 8.18 6.67
C ILE A 50 10.26 7.15 5.62
N ILE A 51 9.84 7.62 4.44
CA ILE A 51 9.43 6.77 3.32
C ILE A 51 10.56 5.86 2.89
N ARG A 52 11.78 6.40 2.79
CA ARG A 52 12.97 5.62 2.45
C ARG A 52 13.20 4.48 3.43
N ALA A 53 13.12 4.74 4.74
CA ALA A 53 13.29 3.70 5.75
C ALA A 53 12.22 2.62 5.59
N LEU A 54 10.95 3.02 5.48
CA LEU A 54 9.83 2.10 5.33
C LEU A 54 9.95 1.24 4.07
N TRP A 55 10.21 1.85 2.91
CA TRP A 55 10.27 1.18 1.61
C TRP A 55 11.56 0.39 1.40
N SER A 56 12.58 0.62 2.24
CA SER A 56 13.77 -0.23 2.34
C SER A 56 13.58 -1.41 3.31
N GLY A 57 12.40 -1.58 3.90
CA GLY A 57 12.08 -2.68 4.81
C GLY A 57 12.44 -2.43 6.27
N ASP A 58 12.64 -1.17 6.68
CA ASP A 58 12.89 -0.77 8.07
C ASP A 58 11.71 0.04 8.64
N PRO A 59 10.57 -0.61 8.93
CA PRO A 59 9.39 0.07 9.48
C PRO A 59 9.59 0.55 10.91
N VAL A 60 10.56 0.02 11.67
CA VAL A 60 10.86 0.45 13.05
C VAL A 60 11.43 1.86 13.02
N THR A 61 12.52 2.07 12.27
CA THR A 61 13.12 3.40 12.12
C THR A 61 12.14 4.40 11.50
N ALA A 62 11.34 3.96 10.52
CA ALA A 62 10.32 4.81 9.93
C ALA A 62 9.27 5.25 10.96
N LEU A 63 8.78 4.33 11.79
CA LEU A 63 7.81 4.62 12.85
C LEU A 63 8.37 5.60 13.89
N GLU A 64 9.58 5.36 14.39
CA GLU A 64 10.23 6.26 15.37
C GLU A 64 10.34 7.71 14.83
N ARG A 65 10.70 7.86 13.54
CA ARG A 65 10.76 9.18 12.89
C ARG A 65 9.38 9.80 12.71
N CYS A 66 8.39 8.99 12.33
CA CYS A 66 6.99 9.41 12.25
C CYS A 66 6.50 9.95 13.60
N GLU A 67 6.72 9.21 14.69
CA GLU A 67 6.33 9.62 16.05
C GLU A 67 7.00 10.92 16.46
N GLY A 68 8.29 11.08 16.18
CA GLY A 68 9.02 12.33 16.45
C GLY A 68 8.47 13.55 15.71
N ARG A 69 7.94 13.38 14.49
CA ARG A 69 7.27 14.45 13.73
C ARG A 69 5.83 14.67 14.18
N LEU A 70 5.08 13.61 14.42
CA LEU A 70 3.69 13.66 14.90
C LEU A 70 3.56 14.31 16.29
N ALA A 71 4.58 14.19 17.14
CA ALA A 71 4.64 14.92 18.40
C ALA A 71 4.54 16.46 18.23
N LYS A 72 4.96 16.97 17.06
CA LYS A 72 4.91 18.39 16.70
C LYS A 72 3.71 18.72 15.81
N GLU A 73 3.33 17.79 14.94
CA GLU A 73 2.28 17.94 13.93
C GLU A 73 1.24 16.81 14.01
N PRO A 74 0.48 16.69 15.12
CA PRO A 74 -0.34 15.52 15.39
C PRO A 74 -1.51 15.35 14.40
N SER A 75 -1.93 16.41 13.72
CA SER A 75 -3.02 16.38 12.73
C SER A 75 -2.55 16.06 11.31
N SER A 76 -1.25 15.82 11.08
CA SER A 76 -0.74 15.52 9.75
C SER A 76 -1.28 14.18 9.23
N VAL A 77 -2.29 14.25 8.34
CA VAL A 77 -2.92 13.08 7.70
C VAL A 77 -1.87 12.19 7.05
N ARG A 78 -0.91 12.81 6.36
CA ARG A 78 0.16 12.10 5.67
C ARG A 78 1.06 11.32 6.63
N LEU A 79 1.53 11.94 7.71
CA LEU A 79 2.38 11.26 8.69
C LEU A 79 1.64 10.16 9.45
N ARG A 80 0.35 10.36 9.75
CA ARG A 80 -0.51 9.32 10.34
C ARG A 80 -0.71 8.16 9.38
N ALA A 81 -0.90 8.42 8.09
CA ALA A 81 -0.99 7.37 7.08
C ALA A 81 0.31 6.58 6.93
N ILE A 82 1.48 7.24 6.97
CA ILE A 82 2.79 6.56 6.95
C ILE A 82 3.00 5.74 8.24
N SER A 83 2.61 6.27 9.40
CA SER A 83 2.65 5.54 10.67
C SER A 83 1.83 4.25 10.60
N ALA A 84 0.62 4.31 10.01
CA ALA A 84 -0.23 3.14 9.81
C ALA A 84 0.40 2.14 8.80
N ASP A 85 1.09 2.62 7.77
CA ASP A 85 1.88 1.75 6.88
C ASP A 85 3.02 1.05 7.64
N CYS A 86 3.69 1.74 8.58
CA CYS A 86 4.69 1.13 9.45
C CYS A 86 4.06 0.02 10.32
N HIS A 87 2.92 0.27 10.95
CA HIS A 87 2.20 -0.75 11.74
C HIS A 87 1.80 -1.96 10.89
N ARG A 88 1.34 -1.74 9.65
CA ARG A 88 1.09 -2.84 8.70
C ARG A 88 2.37 -3.66 8.48
N ASP A 89 3.49 -3.00 8.21
CA ASP A 89 4.75 -3.65 7.85
C ASP A 89 5.42 -4.34 9.05
N LEU A 90 5.07 -3.95 10.28
CA LEU A 90 5.41 -4.66 11.53
C LEU A 90 4.51 -5.87 11.81
N GLY A 91 3.46 -6.08 11.01
CA GLY A 91 2.47 -7.15 11.21
C GLY A 91 1.33 -6.77 12.16
N GLU A 92 1.32 -5.53 12.68
CA GLU A 92 0.27 -4.97 13.53
C GLU A 92 -0.94 -4.52 12.69
N THR A 93 -1.42 -5.43 11.84
CA THR A 93 -2.39 -5.12 10.79
C THR A 93 -3.74 -4.64 11.33
N ASP A 94 -4.22 -5.17 12.46
CA ASP A 94 -5.44 -4.69 13.11
C ASP A 94 -5.34 -3.22 13.55
N ARG A 95 -4.17 -2.81 14.06
CA ARG A 95 -3.89 -1.43 14.45
C ARG A 95 -3.88 -0.51 13.22
N ALA A 96 -3.15 -0.90 12.18
CA ALA A 96 -3.11 -0.14 10.93
C ALA A 96 -4.53 0.04 10.32
N ILE A 97 -5.35 -1.01 10.33
CA ILE A 97 -6.74 -0.96 9.86
C ILE A 97 -7.57 0.02 10.70
N ALA A 98 -7.44 0.00 12.03
CA ALA A 98 -8.15 0.91 12.92
C ALA A 98 -7.75 2.37 12.66
N GLU A 99 -6.45 2.65 12.52
CA GLU A 99 -5.92 3.98 12.23
C GLU A 99 -6.42 4.52 10.89
N TYR A 100 -6.43 3.72 9.83
CA TYR A 100 -6.97 4.14 8.53
C TYR A 100 -8.49 4.38 8.58
N ARG A 101 -9.25 3.61 9.35
CA ARG A 101 -10.69 3.86 9.52
C ARG A 101 -10.95 5.20 10.19
N VAL A 102 -10.15 5.56 11.20
CA VAL A 102 -10.22 6.89 11.83
C VAL A 102 -9.88 7.98 10.82
N LEU A 103 -8.78 7.83 10.08
CA LEU A 103 -8.38 8.81 9.05
C LEU A 103 -9.45 8.98 7.96
N LEU A 104 -10.07 7.90 7.51
CA LEU A 104 -11.15 7.95 6.51
C LEU A 104 -12.39 8.69 7.03
N GLU A 105 -12.75 8.51 8.30
CA GLU A 105 -13.86 9.25 8.89
C GLU A 105 -13.56 10.75 8.95
N GLU A 106 -12.34 11.12 9.37
CA GLU A 106 -11.90 12.51 9.45
C GLU A 106 -11.72 13.18 8.07
N CYS A 107 -11.35 12.41 7.05
CA CYS A 107 -10.99 12.90 5.72
C CYS A 107 -12.08 12.63 4.65
N ARG A 108 -13.29 12.23 5.06
CA ARG A 108 -14.41 11.98 4.17
C ARG A 108 -14.72 13.20 3.29
N GLY A 109 -14.83 13.00 1.99
CA GLY A 109 -15.09 14.04 0.99
C GLY A 109 -13.88 14.92 0.66
N THR A 110 -12.69 14.63 1.20
CA THR A 110 -11.46 15.37 0.90
C THR A 110 -10.64 14.67 -0.18
N SER A 111 -9.62 15.35 -0.71
CA SER A 111 -8.68 14.75 -1.66
C SER A 111 -7.87 13.58 -1.09
N TRP A 112 -7.85 13.40 0.24
CA TRP A 112 -7.18 12.27 0.90
C TRP A 112 -7.95 10.95 0.82
N GLU A 113 -9.27 11.00 0.61
CA GLU A 113 -10.12 9.81 0.74
C GLU A 113 -9.68 8.67 -0.19
N ALA A 114 -9.37 8.97 -1.45
CA ALA A 114 -8.93 7.96 -2.41
C ALA A 114 -7.60 7.29 -2.02
N VAL A 115 -6.63 8.06 -1.51
CA VAL A 115 -5.34 7.51 -1.08
C VAL A 115 -5.51 6.73 0.23
N LEU A 116 -6.31 7.21 1.18
CA LEU A 116 -6.58 6.49 2.43
C LEU A 116 -7.30 5.14 2.17
N HIS A 117 -8.24 5.09 1.23
CA HIS A 117 -8.85 3.83 0.79
C HIS A 117 -7.83 2.87 0.17
N GLN A 118 -6.92 3.37 -0.66
CA GLN A 118 -5.84 2.55 -1.23
C GLN A 118 -4.97 1.93 -0.13
N HIS A 119 -4.57 2.72 0.88
CA HIS A 119 -3.73 2.22 1.96
C HIS A 119 -4.47 1.31 2.94
N LEU A 120 -5.74 1.59 3.25
CA LEU A 120 -6.60 0.67 4.00
C LEU A 120 -6.70 -0.68 3.28
N GLY A 121 -6.86 -0.68 1.96
CA GLY A 121 -6.86 -1.89 1.14
C GLY A 121 -5.58 -2.72 1.32
N LYS A 122 -4.41 -2.06 1.34
CA LYS A 122 -3.12 -2.75 1.59
C LYS A 122 -3.04 -3.33 3.00
N ALA A 123 -3.52 -2.61 4.02
CA ALA A 123 -3.55 -3.12 5.39
C ALA A 123 -4.48 -4.33 5.55
N LEU A 124 -5.69 -4.27 4.96
CA LEU A 124 -6.64 -5.39 4.93
C LEU A 124 -6.09 -6.59 4.14
N PHE A 125 -5.38 -6.33 3.03
CA PHE A 125 -4.72 -7.38 2.25
C PHE A 125 -3.64 -8.09 3.07
N ALA A 126 -2.81 -7.35 3.79
CA ALA A 126 -1.79 -7.90 4.68
C ALA A 126 -2.40 -8.75 5.82
N ALA A 127 -3.56 -8.35 6.35
CA ALA A 127 -4.33 -9.12 7.33
C ALA A 127 -5.02 -10.37 6.75
N GLY A 128 -5.05 -10.55 5.43
CA GLY A 128 -5.75 -11.66 4.77
C GLY A 128 -7.27 -11.46 4.65
N HIS A 129 -7.77 -10.25 4.91
CA HIS A 129 -9.18 -9.86 4.72
C HIS A 129 -9.43 -9.44 3.26
N TYR A 130 -9.25 -10.38 2.32
CA TYR A 130 -9.22 -10.08 0.89
C TYR A 130 -10.54 -9.53 0.33
N ASP A 131 -11.67 -9.95 0.87
CA ASP A 131 -13.00 -9.43 0.56
C ASP A 131 -13.14 -7.94 0.93
N LEU A 132 -12.70 -7.56 2.13
CA LEU A 132 -12.71 -6.16 2.58
C LEU A 132 -11.65 -5.32 1.84
N ALA A 133 -10.47 -5.89 1.57
CA ALA A 133 -9.41 -5.24 0.81
C ALA A 133 -9.88 -4.89 -0.61
N LEU A 134 -10.58 -5.83 -1.27
CA LEU A 134 -11.11 -5.61 -2.61
C LEU A 134 -12.09 -4.43 -2.65
N ASN A 135 -12.97 -4.34 -1.66
CA ASN A 135 -13.89 -3.20 -1.54
C ASN A 135 -13.14 -1.87 -1.35
N ALA A 136 -12.14 -1.83 -0.47
CA ALA A 136 -11.35 -0.62 -0.25
C ALA A 136 -10.58 -0.18 -1.50
N PHE A 137 -9.98 -1.12 -2.25
CA PHE A 137 -9.33 -0.80 -3.51
C PHE A 137 -10.31 -0.33 -4.60
N ALA A 138 -11.53 -0.89 -4.65
CA ALA A 138 -12.57 -0.43 -5.57
C ALA A 138 -13.00 1.01 -5.26
N GLN A 139 -13.17 1.36 -3.99
CA GLN A 139 -13.46 2.75 -3.57
C GLN A 139 -12.34 3.72 -4.00
N ALA A 140 -11.07 3.33 -3.83
CA ALA A 140 -9.94 4.12 -4.29
C ALA A 140 -9.93 4.29 -5.82
N TYR A 141 -10.18 3.20 -6.57
CA TYR A 141 -10.27 3.22 -8.02
C TYR A 141 -11.38 4.16 -8.52
N GLU A 142 -12.60 3.99 -8.02
CA GLU A 142 -13.76 4.79 -8.42
C GLU A 142 -13.52 6.28 -8.16
N ALA A 143 -12.99 6.63 -6.98
CA ALA A 143 -12.67 8.02 -6.65
C ALA A 143 -11.58 8.61 -7.56
N ARG A 144 -10.55 7.83 -7.91
CA ARG A 144 -9.47 8.26 -8.81
C ARG A 144 -9.97 8.46 -10.24
N VAL A 145 -10.79 7.55 -10.75
CA VAL A 145 -11.42 7.69 -12.08
C VAL A 145 -12.32 8.90 -12.10
N PHE A 146 -13.18 9.06 -11.10
CA PHE A 146 -14.12 10.18 -11.02
C PHE A 146 -13.42 11.54 -10.98
N THR A 147 -12.31 11.65 -10.25
CA THR A 147 -11.54 12.90 -10.13
C THR A 147 -10.55 13.12 -11.27
N GLY A 148 -10.39 12.17 -12.19
CA GLY A 148 -9.40 12.25 -13.27
C GLY A 148 -7.96 12.26 -12.74
N ALA A 149 -7.70 11.46 -11.70
CA ALA A 149 -6.37 11.33 -11.11
C ALA A 149 -5.34 10.80 -12.11
N ASP A 150 -4.06 10.92 -11.75
CA ASP A 150 -2.96 10.42 -12.57
C ASP A 150 -3.18 8.93 -12.96
N PRO A 151 -3.03 8.55 -14.25
CA PRO A 151 -3.25 7.19 -14.71
C PRO A 151 -2.48 6.13 -13.91
N SER A 152 -1.27 6.43 -13.42
CA SER A 152 -0.46 5.50 -12.62
C SER A 152 -1.14 5.13 -11.29
N LEU A 153 -1.92 6.05 -10.70
CA LEU A 153 -2.68 5.79 -9.47
C LEU A 153 -3.90 4.91 -9.75
N ILE A 154 -4.53 5.08 -10.92
CA ILE A 154 -5.64 4.23 -11.37
C ILE A 154 -5.12 2.81 -11.62
N ASP A 155 -4.00 2.67 -12.33
CA ASP A 155 -3.33 1.40 -12.61
C ASP A 155 -2.89 0.71 -11.31
N SER A 156 -2.39 1.48 -10.33
CA SER A 156 -2.06 0.97 -9.00
C SER A 156 -3.26 0.35 -8.28
N SER A 157 -4.43 0.99 -8.33
CA SER A 157 -5.66 0.41 -7.76
C SER A 157 -6.08 -0.85 -8.51
N MET A 158 -6.04 -0.84 -9.85
CA MET A 158 -6.40 -2.01 -10.66
C MET A 158 -5.50 -3.22 -10.39
N ALA A 159 -4.19 -3.02 -10.30
CA ALA A 159 -3.25 -4.09 -9.98
C ALA A 159 -3.50 -4.66 -8.58
N ALA A 160 -3.77 -3.80 -7.59
CA ALA A 160 -4.11 -4.21 -6.24
C ALA A 160 -5.42 -5.01 -6.17
N MET A 161 -6.45 -4.60 -6.91
CA MET A 161 -7.71 -5.35 -7.04
C MET A 161 -7.48 -6.72 -7.66
N SER A 162 -6.76 -6.79 -8.79
CA SER A 162 -6.45 -8.05 -9.48
C SER A 162 -5.69 -9.02 -8.57
N ARG A 163 -4.68 -8.52 -7.86
CA ARG A 163 -3.92 -9.32 -6.89
C ARG A 163 -4.81 -9.83 -5.75
N THR A 164 -5.72 -9.00 -5.25
CA THR A 164 -6.64 -9.34 -4.17
C THR A 164 -7.66 -10.38 -4.61
N GLN A 165 -8.24 -10.24 -5.81
CA GLN A 165 -9.13 -11.23 -6.42
C GLN A 165 -8.45 -12.60 -6.53
N HIS A 166 -7.20 -12.62 -6.98
CA HIS A 166 -6.43 -13.87 -7.06
C HIS A 166 -6.29 -14.55 -5.69
N MET A 167 -6.01 -13.78 -4.63
CA MET A 167 -5.90 -14.32 -3.27
C MET A 167 -7.23 -14.81 -2.72
N LEU A 168 -8.32 -14.10 -3.01
CA LEU A 168 -9.68 -14.51 -2.62
C LEU A 168 -10.07 -15.84 -3.27
N GLU A 169 -9.75 -16.04 -4.54
CA GLU A 169 -9.97 -17.32 -5.23
C GLU A 169 -9.20 -18.48 -4.57
N ILE A 170 -7.93 -18.26 -4.22
CA ILE A 170 -7.10 -19.24 -3.51
C ILE A 170 -7.75 -19.58 -2.16
N GLN A 171 -8.14 -18.57 -1.40
CA GLN A 171 -8.77 -18.74 -0.08
C GLN A 171 -10.08 -19.53 -0.18
N HIS A 172 -10.93 -19.24 -1.16
CA HIS A 172 -12.17 -19.98 -1.40
C HIS A 172 -11.92 -21.44 -1.80
N ARG A 173 -10.94 -21.71 -2.67
CA ARG A 173 -10.57 -23.08 -3.05
C ARG A 173 -10.06 -23.86 -1.85
N ALA A 174 -9.26 -23.24 -0.98
CA ALA A 174 -8.76 -23.87 0.25
C ALA A 174 -9.89 -24.21 1.22
N ARG A 175 -10.88 -23.31 1.38
CA ARG A 175 -12.05 -23.55 2.24
C ARG A 175 -12.95 -24.67 1.74
N ARG A 176 -13.13 -24.84 0.42
CA ARG A 176 -13.95 -25.92 -0.18
C ARG A 176 -13.32 -27.31 -0.11
N ARG A 177 -12.00 -27.39 0.17
CA ARG A 177 -11.25 -28.65 0.27
C ARG A 177 -11.14 -29.19 1.70
N ARG A 178 -11.61 -28.42 2.69
CA ARG A 178 -11.69 -28.81 4.10
C ARG A 178 -13.09 -29.34 4.40
#